data_AF-A0A1F6S159-F1
#
_entry.id   AF-A0A1F6S159-F1
#
_cell.length_a   1.000
_cell.length_b   1.000
_cell.length_c   1.000
_cell.angle_alpha   90.00
_cell.angle_beta   90.00
_cell.angle_gamma   90.00
#
_symmetry.space_group_name_H-M   'P 1'
#
loop_
_entity.id
_entity.type
_entity.pdbx_description
1 polymer ?
#
loop_
_entity_poly.entity_id
_entity_poly.type
_entity_poly.pdbx_seq_one_letter_code
_entity_poly.pdbx_strand_id
1 'polypeptide(L)' 'MTNDLNRRVYEHKNKLVKGFSSKYNLNKLVYYEIYDNPEDAILREKKIKNGTREKKINLVNSINENWKDLYDEISI' A
#
# COMPACT_ATOMS: atom_id res chain seq x y z
N MET A 1 1.66 6.04 -5.46
CA MET A 1 1.55 7.22 -4.59
C MET A 1 0.08 7.60 -4.51
N THR A 2 -0.40 8.06 -3.37
CA THR A 2 -1.74 8.65 -3.21
C THR A 2 -1.64 9.79 -2.21
N ASN A 3 -2.44 10.84 -2.42
CA ASN A 3 -2.55 11.95 -1.46
C ASN A 3 -3.64 11.67 -0.40
N ASP A 4 -4.47 10.66 -0.64
CA ASP A 4 -5.51 10.21 0.28
C ASP A 4 -5.46 8.68 0.35
N LEU A 5 -4.88 8.16 1.43
CA LEU A 5 -4.71 6.72 1.64
C LEU A 5 -6.04 6.05 2.00
N ASN A 6 -6.85 6.68 2.85
CA ASN A 6 -8.12 6.14 3.33
C ASN A 6 -9.10 5.93 2.17
N ARG A 7 -9.30 6.96 1.35
CA ARG A 7 -10.14 6.84 0.16
C ARG A 7 -9.65 5.74 -0.78
N ARG A 8 -8.34 5.67 -1.04
CA ARG A 8 -7.76 4.71 -1.99
C ARG A 8 -7.97 3.27 -1.54
N VAL A 9 -7.80 2.99 -0.26
CA VAL A 9 -8.00 1.65 0.30
C VAL A 9 -9.49 1.31 0.33
N TYR A 10 -10.37 2.26 0.66
CA TYR A 10 -11.83 2.09 0.57
C TYR A 10 -12.28 1.72 -0.85
N GLU A 11 -11.77 2.41 -1.88
CA GLU A 11 -12.04 2.11 -3.30
C GLU A 11 -11.62 0.68 -3.67
N HIS A 12 -10.47 0.21 -3.15
CA HIS A 12 -9.97 -1.14 -3.38
C HIS A 12 -10.80 -2.20 -2.67
N LYS A 13 -11.14 -1.98 -1.39
CA LYS A 13 -11.97 -2.90 -0.59
C LYS A 13 -13.36 -3.10 -1.20
N ASN A 14 -13.96 -2.02 -1.69
CA ASN A 14 -15.30 -2.02 -2.30
C ASN A 14 -15.27 -2.24 -3.82
N LYS A 15 -14.10 -2.42 -4.43
CA LYS A 15 -13.91 -2.64 -5.87
C LYS A 15 -14.57 -1.54 -6.74
N LEU A 16 -14.55 -0.30 -6.28
CA LEU A 16 -15.19 0.84 -6.93
C LEU A 16 -14.49 1.23 -8.23
N VAL A 17 -13.20 0.93 -8.34
CA VAL A 17 -12.40 1.20 -9.53
C VAL A 17 -12.06 -0.11 -10.22
N LYS A 18 -12.50 -0.26 -11.47
CA LYS A 18 -12.11 -1.39 -12.33
C LYS A 18 -10.61 -1.33 -12.60
N GLY A 19 -9.91 -2.45 -12.43
CA GLY A 19 -8.47 -2.51 -12.64
C GLY A 19 -7.81 -3.73 -12.01
N PHE A 20 -6.48 -3.68 -11.88
CA PHE A 20 -5.66 -4.75 -11.34
C PHE A 20 -6.10 -5.17 -9.93
N SER A 21 -6.33 -4.21 -9.04
CA SER A 21 -6.76 -4.48 -7.67
C SER A 21 -8.11 -5.19 -7.61
N SER A 22 -9.09 -4.73 -8.40
CA SER A 22 -10.40 -5.40 -8.50
C SER A 22 -10.31 -6.79 -9.12
N LYS A 23 -9.47 -6.99 -10.15
CA LYS A 23 -9.32 -8.28 -10.86
C LYS A 23 -8.70 -9.35 -9.95
N TYR A 24 -7.72 -8.98 -9.13
CA TYR A 24 -6.97 -9.90 -8.27
C TYR A 24 -7.36 -9.83 -6.80
N ASN A 25 -8.48 -9.16 -6.48
CA ASN A 25 -9.01 -9.03 -5.13
C ASN A 25 -7.99 -8.46 -4.11
N LEU A 26 -7.20 -7.46 -4.53
CA LEU A 26 -6.18 -6.83 -3.70
C LEU A 26 -6.80 -5.73 -2.84
N ASN A 27 -7.17 -6.10 -1.61
CA ASN A 27 -7.97 -5.27 -0.70
C ASN A 27 -7.36 -5.07 0.70
N LYS A 28 -6.20 -5.64 0.98
CA LYS A 28 -5.52 -5.53 2.30
C LYS A 28 -4.40 -4.49 2.24
N LEU A 29 -4.43 -3.51 3.15
CA LEU A 29 -3.33 -2.57 3.32
C LEU A 29 -2.33 -3.17 4.31
N VAL A 30 -1.16 -3.62 3.86
CA VAL A 30 -0.17 -4.26 4.76
C VAL A 30 1.07 -3.40 5.00
N TYR A 31 1.24 -2.34 4.21
CA TYR A 31 2.40 -1.45 4.27
C TYR A 31 2.05 -0.09 3.67
N TYR A 32 2.48 0.98 4.32
CA TYR A 32 2.51 2.33 3.75
C TYR A 32 3.66 3.12 4.37
N GLU A 33 4.06 4.19 3.68
CA GLU A 33 5.03 5.17 4.16
C GLU A 33 4.44 6.56 3.88
N ILE A 34 4.64 7.49 4.81
CA ILE A 34 4.25 8.90 4.67
C ILE A 34 5.52 9.70 4.40
N TYR A 35 5.44 10.62 3.45
CA TYR A 35 6.52 11.50 3.05
C TYR A 35 5.97 12.92 2.92
N ASP A 36 6.72 13.90 3.42
CA ASP A 36 6.38 15.32 3.29
C ASP A 36 6.67 15.84 1.88
N ASN A 37 7.69 15.29 1.21
CA ASN A 37 8.06 15.65 -0.14
C ASN A 37 7.52 14.64 -1.16
N PRO A 38 6.75 15.09 -2.18
CA PRO A 38 6.24 14.21 -3.24
C PRO A 38 7.34 13.53 -4.05
N GLU A 39 8.49 14.18 -4.26
CA GLU A 39 9.61 13.60 -5.01
C GLU A 39 10.18 12.36 -4.31
N ASP A 40 10.34 12.43 -2.99
CA ASP A 40 10.83 11.32 -2.16
C ASP A 40 9.85 10.13 -2.21
N ALA A 41 8.54 10.42 -2.12
CA ALA A 41 7.50 9.40 -2.27
C ALA A 41 7.56 8.70 -3.63
N ILE A 42 7.75 9.45 -4.71
CA ILE A 42 7.85 8.91 -6.08
C ILE A 42 9.11 8.06 -6.25
N LEU A 43 10.26 8.54 -5.77
CA LEU A 43 11.53 7.80 -5.82
C LEU A 43 11.41 6.49 -5.03
N ARG A 44 10.83 6.55 -3.84
CA ARG A 44 10.58 5.38 -3.00
C ARG A 44 9.65 4.40 -3.67
N GLU A 45 8.53 4.86 -4.23
CA GLU A 45 7.58 4.01 -4.94
C GLU A 45 8.25 3.28 -6.11
N LYS A 46 9.08 3.98 -6.90
CA LYS A 46 9.87 3.37 -7.99
C LYS A 46 10.83 2.30 -7.45
N LYS A 47 11.54 2.58 -6.36
CA LYS A 47 12.46 1.64 -5.71
C LYS A 47 11.74 0.38 -5.23
N ILE A 48 10.56 0.52 -4.62
CA ILE A 48 9.74 -0.64 -4.20
C ILE A 48 9.28 -1.42 -5.44
N LYS A 49 8.69 -0.74 -6.43
CA LYS A 49 8.13 -1.40 -7.62
C LYS A 49 9.18 -2.25 -8.35
N ASN A 50 10.38 -1.71 -8.54
CA ASN A 50 11.51 -2.37 -9.19
C ASN A 50 12.26 -3.39 -8.31
N GLY A 51 11.92 -3.48 -7.01
CA GLY A 51 12.51 -4.44 -6.09
C GLY A 51 12.01 -5.87 -6.31
N THR A 52 12.80 -6.84 -5.84
CA THR A 52 12.43 -8.26 -5.84
C THR A 52 11.26 -8.53 -4.88
N ARG A 53 10.54 -9.64 -5.10
CA ARG A 53 9.45 -10.06 -4.20
C ARG A 53 9.95 -10.26 -2.77
N GLU A 54 11.11 -10.87 -2.59
CA GLU A 54 11.73 -11.08 -1.28
C GLU A 54 11.98 -9.75 -0.53
N LYS A 55 12.54 -8.74 -1.22
CA LYS A 55 12.74 -7.41 -0.61
C LYS A 55 11.43 -6.77 -0.16
N LYS A 56 10.36 -6.94 -0.93
CA LYS A 56 9.01 -6.46 -0.55
C LYS A 56 8.47 -7.20 0.67
N ILE A 57 8.64 -8.52 0.73
CA ILE A 57 8.22 -9.34 1.88
C ILE A 57 8.99 -8.94 3.14
N ASN A 58 10.32 -8.82 3.06
CA ASN A 58 11.14 -8.42 4.20
C ASN A 58 10.77 -7.03 4.71
N LEU A 59 10.47 -6.10 3.78
CA LEU A 59 10.01 -4.76 4.13
C LEU A 59 8.65 -4.76 4.84
N VAL A 60 7.71 -5.59 4.41
CA VAL A 60 6.43 -5.76 5.12
C VAL A 60 6.69 -6.38 6.50
N ASN A 61 7.47 -7.46 6.56
CA ASN A 61 7.74 -8.19 7.80
C ASN A 61 8.46 -7.34 8.86
N SER A 62 9.28 -6.38 8.45
CA SER A 62 10.00 -5.51 9.41
C SER A 62 9.07 -4.57 10.20
N ILE A 63 7.84 -4.33 9.72
CA ILE A 63 6.87 -3.46 10.40
C ILE A 63 5.56 -4.17 10.74
N ASN A 64 5.20 -5.20 9.99
CA ASN A 64 3.90 -5.87 10.03
C ASN A 64 4.10 -7.37 9.73
N GLU A 65 4.82 -8.05 10.63
CA GLU A 65 5.13 -9.48 10.54
C GLU A 65 3.88 -10.35 10.41
N ASN A 66 2.76 -9.92 11.00
CA ASN A 66 1.49 -10.65 10.97
C ASN A 66 0.62 -10.30 9.74
N TRP A 67 1.11 -9.44 8.84
CA TRP A 67 0.38 -8.99 7.66
C TRP A 67 -1.04 -8.50 8.00
N LYS A 68 -1.19 -7.80 9.13
CA LYS A 68 -2.44 -7.19 9.56
C LYS A 68 -2.91 -6.17 8.53
N ASP A 69 -4.22 -6.00 8.44
CA ASP A 69 -4.78 -4.94 7.61
C ASP A 69 -4.68 -3.62 8.37
N LEU A 70 -3.74 -2.78 7.96
CA LEU A 70 -3.46 -1.48 8.57
C LEU A 70 -4.54 -0.45 8.29
N TYR A 71 -5.51 -0.77 7.42
CA TYR A 71 -6.62 0.15 7.13
C TYR A 71 -7.41 0.52 8.39
N ASP A 72 -7.62 -0.45 9.28
CA ASP A 72 -8.39 -0.24 10.51
C ASP A 72 -7.65 0.67 11.50
N GLU A 73 -6.32 0.75 11.39
CA GLU A 73 -5.47 1.59 12.23
C GLU A 73 -5.43 3.06 11.76
N ILE A 74 -5.68 3.30 10.47
CA ILE A 74 -5.70 4.65 9.87
C ILE A 74 -7.11 5.23 9.66
N SER A 75 -8.16 4.43 9.89
CA SER A 75 -9.56 4.83 9.69
C SER A 75 -10.21 5.44 10.95
N ILE A 76 -9.42 6.03 11.84
CA ILE A 76 -9.87 6.72 13.06
C ILE A 76 -10.05 8.21 12.79
#